data_AF-A0A6I1R019-F1
#
_entry.id   AF-A0A6I1R019-F1
#
_cell.length_a   1.000
_cell.length_b   1.000
_cell.length_c   1.000
_cell.angle_alpha   90.00
_cell.angle_beta   90.00
_cell.angle_gamma   90.00
#
_symmetry.space_group_name_H-M   'P 1'
#
loop_
_entity.id
_entity.type
_entity.pdbx_description
1 polymer ?
#
loop_
_entity_poly.entity_id
_entity_poly.type
_entity_poly.pdbx_seq_one_letter_code
_entity_poly.pdbx_strand_id
1 'polypeptide(L)' 'MRRGSKRTLPSPKFLTVGKSQQRVDGEHKVSGKAIFAADRRIEDMAWGKVLRSPYSHARITQIDLSKARRVPGVLAVLT' A
#
# COMPACT_ATOMS: atom_id res chain seq x y z
N MET A 1 -3.64 29.69 56.09
CA MET A 1 -2.48 29.62 55.18
C MET A 1 -1.93 28.20 55.19
N ARG A 2 -1.99 27.47 54.07
CA ARG A 2 -1.10 26.36 53.61
C ARG A 2 -1.84 25.48 52.60
N ARG A 3 -1.55 25.70 51.31
CA ARG A 3 -2.04 24.88 50.19
C ARG A 3 -1.26 23.56 50.17
N GLY A 4 -1.96 22.43 50.13
CA GLY A 4 -1.38 21.10 50.02
C GLY A 4 -0.60 20.95 48.71
N SER A 5 0.70 20.66 48.85
CA SER A 5 1.63 20.38 47.76
C SER A 5 1.22 19.09 47.03
N LYS A 6 0.93 19.18 45.72
CA LYS A 6 0.70 18.02 44.87
C LYS A 6 2.02 17.25 44.74
N ARG A 7 2.08 16.02 45.28
CA ARG A 7 3.16 15.06 44.99
C ARG A 7 3.13 14.71 43.51
N THR A 8 4.05 15.28 42.72
CA THR A 8 4.33 14.82 41.36
C THR A 8 5.22 13.58 41.46
N LEU A 9 4.73 12.43 41.01
CA LEU A 9 5.58 11.25 40.81
C LEU A 9 6.52 11.52 39.62
N PRO A 10 7.82 11.19 39.69
CA PRO A 10 8.70 11.33 38.55
C PRO A 10 8.17 10.46 37.41
N SER A 11 7.95 11.06 36.24
CA SER A 11 7.53 10.33 35.06
C SER A 11 8.57 9.25 34.73
N PRO A 12 8.15 8.02 34.42
CA PRO A 12 9.09 6.96 34.04
C PRO A 12 9.93 7.43 32.84
N LYS A 13 11.26 7.43 33.01
CA LYS A 13 12.20 7.72 31.93
C LYS A 13 12.18 6.58 30.94
N PHE A 14 11.36 6.71 29.91
CA PHE A 14 11.34 5.77 28.80
C PHE A 14 12.58 5.95 27.91
N LEU A 15 13.14 4.86 27.42
CA LEU A 15 14.28 4.89 26.52
C LEU A 15 13.95 5.56 25.18
N THR A 16 12.70 5.41 24.71
CA THR A 16 12.31 5.77 23.33
C THR A 16 11.15 6.76 23.27
N VAL A 17 10.23 6.75 24.25
CA VAL A 17 9.04 7.62 24.23
C VAL A 17 9.42 9.08 24.43
N GLY A 18 8.93 9.96 23.55
CA GLY A 18 9.18 11.41 23.60
C GLY A 18 10.51 11.87 22.99
N LYS A 19 11.27 10.98 22.35
CA LYS A 19 12.53 11.31 21.68
C LYS A 19 12.38 11.24 20.17
N SER A 20 13.01 12.16 19.45
CA SER A 20 13.17 12.03 18.00
C SER A 20 14.02 10.80 17.71
N GLN A 21 13.49 9.86 16.94
CA GLN A 21 14.14 8.61 16.57
C GLN A 21 14.22 8.52 15.05
N GLN A 22 15.32 7.97 14.55
CA GLN A 22 15.43 7.65 13.14
C GLN A 22 14.45 6.55 12.77
N ARG A 23 13.80 6.72 11.62
CA ARG A 23 12.90 5.71 11.08
C ARG A 23 13.70 4.53 10.54
N VAL A 24 13.39 3.34 11.03
CA VAL A 24 14.04 2.08 10.61
C VAL A 24 13.96 1.84 9.10
N ASP A 25 12.88 2.30 8.46
CA ASP A 25 12.63 2.18 7.03
C ASP A 25 13.12 3.40 6.22
N GLY A 26 13.60 4.44 6.91
CA GLY A 26 13.89 5.75 6.32
C GLY A 26 14.96 5.68 5.23
N GLU A 27 16.12 5.11 5.57
CA GLU A 27 17.26 5.00 4.65
C GLU A 27 16.90 4.22 3.38
N HIS A 28 16.27 3.06 3.52
CA HIS A 28 15.89 2.22 2.38
C HIS A 28 14.90 2.93 1.45
N LYS A 29 13.96 3.71 2.00
CA LYS A 29 12.98 4.45 1.20
C LYS A 29 13.59 5.61 0.44
N VAL A 30 14.46 6.40 1.08
CA VAL A 30 15.07 7.58 0.42
C VAL A 30 16.18 7.20 -0.56
N SER A 31 16.82 6.05 -0.37
CA SER A 31 17.88 5.54 -1.27
C SER A 31 17.37 4.72 -2.45
N GLY A 32 16.06 4.47 -2.55
CA GLY A 32 15.48 3.60 -3.58
C GLY A 32 15.80 2.11 -3.42
N LYS A 33 16.36 1.70 -2.27
CA LYS A 33 16.67 0.30 -1.96
C LYS A 33 15.48 -0.48 -1.41
N ALA A 34 14.41 0.21 -1.03
CA ALA A 34 13.18 -0.43 -0.59
C ALA A 34 12.52 -1.16 -1.76
N ILE A 35 12.24 -2.46 -1.56
CA ILE A 35 11.57 -3.30 -2.57
C ILE A 35 10.08 -3.26 -2.29
N PHE A 36 9.30 -2.71 -3.23
CA PHE A 36 7.85 -2.72 -3.20
C PHE A 36 7.29 -3.86 -4.04
N ALA A 37 5.98 -4.11 -3.92
CA ALA A 37 5.31 -5.18 -4.65
C ALA A 37 5.49 -5.07 -6.18
N ALA A 38 5.49 -3.85 -6.72
CA ALA A 38 5.67 -3.59 -8.14
C ALA A 38 7.12 -3.83 -8.63
N ASP A 39 8.10 -3.85 -7.74
CA ASP A 39 9.51 -4.04 -8.09
C ASP A 39 9.88 -5.53 -8.20
N ARG A 40 9.01 -6.41 -7.68
CA ARG A 40 9.21 -7.85 -7.73
C ARG A 40 8.97 -8.35 -9.15
N ARG A 41 9.95 -9.10 -9.68
CA ARG A 41 9.82 -9.89 -10.89
C ARG A 41 9.99 -11.36 -10.50
N ILE A 42 9.02 -12.18 -10.89
CA ILE A 42 9.00 -13.63 -10.65
C ILE A 42 8.98 -14.30 -12.02
N GLU A 43 9.61 -15.47 -12.12
CA GLU A 43 9.55 -16.29 -13.34
C GLU A 43 8.08 -16.61 -13.68
N ASP A 44 7.75 -16.57 -14.97
CA ASP A 44 6.39 -16.78 -15.50
C ASP A 44 5.29 -15.85 -14.93
N MET A 45 5.67 -14.67 -14.43
CA MET A 45 4.71 -13.70 -13.90
C MET A 45 3.76 -13.16 -14.97
N ALA A 46 2.47 -13.44 -14.82
CA ALA A 46 1.41 -12.86 -15.64
C ALA A 46 1.07 -11.41 -15.24
N TRP A 47 0.67 -10.61 -16.22
CA TRP A 47 0.22 -9.22 -15.99
C TRP A 47 -1.29 -9.10 -16.19
N GLY A 48 -1.97 -8.53 -15.19
CA GLY A 48 -3.40 -8.23 -15.24
C GLY A 48 -3.66 -6.77 -15.60
N LYS A 49 -4.67 -6.51 -16.44
CA LYS A 49 -5.20 -5.17 -16.70
C LYS A 49 -6.70 -5.17 -16.57
N VAL A 50 -7.21 -4.18 -15.83
CA VAL A 50 -8.65 -4.02 -15.58
C VAL A 50 -9.23 -3.02 -16.58
N LEU A 51 -10.22 -3.46 -17.36
CA LEU A 51 -11.10 -2.56 -18.12
C LEU A 51 -12.17 -2.04 -17.17
N ARG A 52 -12.24 -0.72 -16.99
CA ARG A 52 -13.20 -0.08 -16.07
C ARG A 52 -14.38 0.51 -16.83
N SER A 53 -15.52 0.57 -16.16
CA SER A 53 -16.71 1.25 -16.67
C SER A 53 -16.41 2.73 -16.94
N PRO A 54 -16.73 3.26 -18.13
CA PRO A 54 -16.68 4.69 -18.39
C PRO A 54 -17.90 5.43 -17.80
N TYR A 55 -18.93 4.70 -17.36
CA TYR A 55 -20.16 5.24 -16.78
C TYR A 55 -20.16 5.08 -15.25
N SER A 56 -20.59 6.12 -14.54
CA SER A 56 -20.73 6.11 -13.08
C SER A 56 -21.84 5.15 -12.60
N HIS A 57 -22.91 5.00 -13.39
CA HIS A 57 -23.99 4.05 -13.14
C HIS A 57 -24.60 3.57 -14.47
N ALA A 58 -24.54 2.26 -14.71
CA ALA A 58 -25.13 1.62 -15.88
C ALA A 58 -25.38 0.14 -15.61
N ARG A 59 -26.32 -0.45 -16.35
CA ARG A 59 -26.51 -1.91 -16.40
C ARG A 59 -25.61 -2.49 -17.48
N ILE A 60 -24.77 -3.45 -17.13
CA ILE A 60 -24.02 -4.23 -18.12
C ILE A 60 -24.99 -5.19 -18.79
N THR A 61 -25.27 -4.97 -20.07
CA THR A 61 -26.15 -5.85 -20.88
C THR A 61 -25.36 -6.92 -21.61
N GLN A 62 -24.15 -6.59 -22.07
CA GLN A 62 -23.30 -7.50 -22.83
C GLN A 62 -21.83 -7.07 -22.70
N ILE A 63 -20.93 -8.06 -22.76
CA ILE A 63 -19.47 -7.84 -22.88
C ILE A 63 -18.96 -8.69 -24.05
N ASP A 64 -18.45 -8.06 -25.12
CA ASP A 64 -17.78 -8.77 -26.21
C ASP A 64 -16.27 -8.88 -25.95
N LEU A 65 -15.80 -10.11 -25.75
CA LEU A 65 -14.40 -10.44 -25.44
C LEU A 65 -13.63 -10.98 -26.66
N SER A 66 -14.28 -11.07 -27.83
CA SER A 66 -13.73 -11.75 -29.00
C SER A 66 -12.40 -11.15 -29.46
N LYS A 67 -12.28 -9.82 -29.44
CA LYS A 67 -11.05 -9.11 -29.79
C LYS A 67 -9.95 -9.35 -28.77
N ALA A 68 -10.26 -9.28 -27.47
CA ALA A 68 -9.27 -9.46 -26.41
C ALA A 68 -8.66 -10.87 -26.45
N ARG A 69 -9.47 -11.92 -26.64
CA ARG A 69 -9.00 -13.32 -26.70
C ARG A 69 -8.10 -13.62 -27.91
N ARG A 70 -8.19 -12.84 -28.99
CA ARG A 70 -7.36 -13.02 -30.19
C ARG A 70 -6.00 -12.33 -30.11
N VAL A 71 -5.75 -11.50 -29.09
CA VAL A 71 -4.46 -10.82 -28.93
C VAL A 71 -3.41 -11.83 -28.48
N PRO A 72 -2.28 -11.98 -29.20
CA PRO A 72 -1.19 -12.85 -28.76
C PRO A 72 -0.69 -12.46 -27.35
N GLY A 73 -0.49 -13.45 -26.49
CA GLY A 73 -0.03 -13.24 -25.11
C GLY A 73 -1.15 -13.01 -24.08
N VAL A 74 -2.43 -12.96 -24.50
CA VAL A 74 -3.55 -12.98 -23.54
C VAL A 74 -3.73 -14.39 -22.99
N LEU A 75 -3.51 -14.54 -21.68
CA LEU A 75 -3.66 -15.83 -20.99
C LEU A 75 -5.12 -16.12 -20.63
N ALA A 76 -5.85 -15.10 -20.16
CA ALA A 76 -7.23 -15.24 -19.73
C ALA A 76 -7.96 -13.89 -19.80
N VAL A 77 -9.30 -13.95 -19.91
CA VAL A 77 -10.18 -12.78 -19.79
C VAL A 77 -11.29 -13.14 -18.82
N LEU A 78 -11.39 -12.38 -17.73
CA LEU A 78 -12.30 -12.62 -16.61
C LEU A 78 -13.44 -11.58 -16.62
N THR A 79 -14.66 -12.01 -16.30
CA THR A 79 -15.87 -11.17 -16.24
C THR A 79 -16.70 -11.50 -15.03
#